data_AF-A0A925V8D1-F1
#
_entry.id   AF-A0A925V8D1-F1
#
_cell.length_a   1.000
_cell.length_b   1.000
_cell.length_c   1.000
_cell.angle_alpha   90.00
_cell.angle_beta   90.00
_cell.angle_gamma   90.00
#
_symmetry.space_group_name_H-M   'P 1'
#
loop_
_entity.id
_entity.type
_entity.pdbx_description
1 polymer ?
#
loop_
_entity_poly.entity_id
_entity_poly.type
_entity_poly.pdbx_seq_one_letter_code
_entity_poly.pdbx_strand_id
1 'polypeptide(L)'
;AIGSWLLSAVQEVSYTCAGHGGVRKLIDEMGTVSVEVSGRAFPPHLHNQHGRVGVLLGVPTAVVPGWITLPEGRARLVPLTVLTKPELDHIAAHGVQGRITVARALIASPRGFLSSLDRPSVV
;
A
#
# COMPACT_ATOMS: atom_id res chain seq x y z
N ALA A 1 -23.09 -4.29 3.06
CA ALA A 1 -22.65 -4.80 1.75
C ALA A 1 -21.22 -5.29 1.90
N ILE A 2 -20.96 -6.57 1.67
CA ILE A 2 -19.58 -7.10 1.64
C ILE A 2 -19.01 -6.67 0.28
N GLY A 3 -18.66 -5.38 0.17
CA GLY A 3 -17.80 -4.93 -0.91
C GLY A 3 -16.45 -5.63 -0.76
N SER A 4 -15.80 -5.97 -1.87
CA SER A 4 -14.45 -6.52 -1.84
C SER A 4 -13.56 -5.65 -0.94
N TRP A 5 -12.88 -6.22 0.04
CA TRP A 5 -11.97 -5.51 0.95
C TRP A 5 -10.90 -4.71 0.20
N LEU A 6 -10.60 -5.08 -1.05
CA LEU A 6 -9.75 -4.32 -1.97
C LEU A 6 -10.33 -2.95 -2.32
N LEU A 7 -11.65 -2.85 -2.53
CA LEU A 7 -12.31 -1.56 -2.74
C LEU A 7 -12.21 -0.71 -1.47
N SER A 8 -12.43 -1.32 -0.30
CA SER A 8 -12.27 -0.64 0.98
C SER A 8 -10.85 -0.13 1.20
N ALA A 9 -9.82 -0.85 0.74
CA ALA A 9 -8.44 -0.37 0.79
C ALA A 9 -8.23 0.91 -0.01
N VAL A 10 -8.76 0.97 -1.24
CA VAL A 10 -8.68 2.18 -2.06
C VAL A 10 -9.47 3.32 -1.40
N GLN A 11 -10.67 3.05 -0.87
CA GLN A 11 -11.49 4.06 -0.20
C GLN A 11 -10.80 4.66 1.03
N GLU A 12 -10.31 3.82 1.94
CA GLU A 12 -9.63 4.25 3.17
C GLU A 12 -8.36 5.05 2.88
N VAL A 13 -7.53 4.62 1.91
CA VAL A 13 -6.36 5.39 1.48
C VAL A 13 -6.79 6.71 0.85
N SER A 14 -7.86 6.73 0.07
CA SER A 14 -8.37 7.97 -0.54
C SER A 14 -8.81 8.98 0.53
N TYR A 15 -9.52 8.53 1.57
CA TYR A 15 -9.87 9.37 2.72
C TYR A 15 -8.64 9.86 3.47
N THR A 16 -7.64 8.99 3.67
CA THR A 16 -6.39 9.38 4.34
C THR A 16 -5.66 10.45 3.53
N CYS A 17 -5.55 10.29 2.22
CA CYS A 17 -4.93 11.27 1.32
C CYS A 17 -5.71 12.60 1.24
N ALA A 18 -7.04 12.54 1.31
CA ALA A 18 -7.89 13.73 1.29
C ALA A 18 -7.82 14.51 2.62
N GLY A 19 -7.77 13.79 3.74
CA GLY A 19 -7.66 14.39 5.08
C GLY A 19 -6.25 14.88 5.42
N HIS A 20 -5.22 14.23 4.86
CA HIS A 20 -3.82 14.59 5.04
C HIS A 20 -3.20 14.97 3.71
N GLY A 21 -3.12 16.27 3.43
CA GLY A 21 -2.40 16.78 2.27
C GLY A 21 -0.91 16.35 2.28
N GLY A 22 -0.27 16.36 1.11
CA GLY A 22 1.17 16.14 1.00
C GLY A 22 1.61 14.69 0.72
N VAL A 23 0.68 13.72 0.63
CA VAL A 23 1.01 12.33 0.24
C VAL A 23 1.77 12.27 -1.08
N ARG A 24 1.39 13.12 -2.06
CA ARG A 24 2.13 13.27 -3.32
C ARG A 24 3.60 13.63 -3.08
N LYS A 25 3.86 14.66 -2.27
CA LYS A 25 5.21 15.12 -1.95
C LYS A 25 6.02 14.02 -1.26
N LEU A 26 5.40 13.29 -0.32
CA LEU A 26 6.02 12.17 0.36
C LEU A 26 6.40 11.04 -0.61
N ILE A 27 5.54 10.71 -1.58
CA ILE A 27 5.85 9.72 -2.62
C ILE A 27 6.98 10.21 -3.53
N ASP A 28 6.99 11.50 -3.88
CA ASP A 28 8.04 12.11 -4.71
C ASP A 28 9.41 12.09 -4.00
N GLU A 29 9.46 12.34 -2.70
CA GLU A 29 10.69 12.39 -1.91
C GLU A 29 11.18 10.99 -1.46
N MET A 30 10.26 10.12 -1.06
CA MET A 30 10.61 8.85 -0.40
C MET A 30 10.46 7.63 -1.33
N GLY A 31 9.88 7.81 -2.52
CA GLY A 31 9.56 6.73 -3.47
C GLY A 31 8.36 5.89 -3.06
N THR A 32 8.33 5.40 -1.82
CA THR A 32 7.22 4.65 -1.24
C THR A 32 6.79 5.20 0.11
N VAL A 33 5.49 5.10 0.40
CA VAL A 33 4.87 5.57 1.65
C VAL A 33 4.03 4.45 2.25
N SER A 34 4.24 4.15 3.52
CA SER A 34 3.40 3.23 4.29
C SER A 34 2.33 4.01 5.05
N VAL A 35 1.10 3.55 4.99
CA VAL A 35 -0.06 4.13 5.67
C VAL A 35 -0.79 3.01 6.39
N GLU A 36 -1.22 3.25 7.62
CA GLU A 36 -2.19 2.38 8.27
C GLU A 36 -3.60 2.91 8.05
N VAL A 37 -4.57 2.02 7.82
CA VAL A 37 -5.98 2.34 7.61
C VAL A 37 -6.89 1.55 8.54
N SER A 38 -8.19 1.87 8.58
CA SER A 38 -9.16 1.09 9.35
C SER A 38 -9.25 -0.35 8.82
N GLY A 39 -9.15 -1.35 9.71
CA GLY A 39 -9.26 -2.76 9.35
C GLY A 39 -10.70 -3.29 9.25
N ARG A 40 -11.73 -2.47 9.52
CA ARG A 40 -13.14 -2.92 9.69
C ARG A 40 -13.66 -3.76 8.51
N ALA A 41 -13.26 -3.44 7.28
CA ALA A 41 -13.69 -4.12 6.07
C ALA A 41 -12.69 -5.18 5.57
N PHE A 42 -11.58 -5.40 6.28
CA PHE A 42 -10.50 -6.29 5.89
C PHE A 42 -10.57 -7.62 6.63
N PRO A 43 -10.06 -8.71 6.03
CA PRO A 43 -9.88 -9.98 6.73
C PRO A 43 -9.05 -9.84 8.01
N PRO A 44 -9.47 -10.47 9.14
CA PRO A 44 -8.82 -10.29 10.44
C PRO A 44 -7.33 -10.64 10.49
N HIS A 45 -6.85 -11.56 9.68
CA HIS A 45 -5.44 -11.97 9.66
C HIS A 45 -4.48 -10.89 9.12
N LEU A 46 -5.01 -9.85 8.46
CA LEU A 46 -4.21 -8.69 8.02
C LEU A 46 -4.09 -7.62 9.11
N HIS A 47 -4.81 -7.76 10.22
CA HIS A 47 -4.87 -6.73 11.24
C HIS A 47 -3.63 -6.75 12.14
N ASN A 48 -3.12 -5.57 12.47
CA ASN A 48 -2.22 -5.42 13.60
C ASN A 48 -2.99 -5.52 14.93
N GLN A 49 -2.28 -5.43 16.04
CA GLN A 49 -2.84 -5.48 17.41
C GLN A 49 -3.88 -4.37 17.71
N HIS A 50 -3.95 -3.34 16.88
CA HIS A 50 -4.89 -2.23 17.01
C HIS A 50 -6.09 -2.36 16.04
N GLY A 51 -6.24 -3.49 15.35
CA GLY A 51 -7.32 -3.69 14.36
C GLY A 51 -7.13 -2.84 13.09
N ARG A 52 -5.90 -2.44 12.79
CA ARG A 52 -5.55 -1.63 11.61
C ARG A 52 -4.81 -2.46 10.58
N VAL A 53 -4.89 -2.05 9.32
CA VAL A 53 -4.21 -2.72 8.20
C VAL A 53 -3.19 -1.79 7.58
N GLY A 54 -2.02 -2.34 7.27
CA GLY A 54 -0.93 -1.62 6.62
C GLY A 54 -1.07 -1.65 5.12
N VAL A 55 -0.78 -0.52 4.49
CA VAL A 55 -0.80 -0.35 3.04
C VAL A 55 0.46 0.36 2.61
N LEU A 56 1.07 -0.12 1.53
CA LEU A 56 2.25 0.49 0.91
C LEU A 56 1.88 1.09 -0.44
N LEU A 57 2.21 2.36 -0.61
CA LEU A 57 1.94 3.14 -1.81
C LEU A 57 3.22 3.33 -2.61
N GLY A 58 3.12 3.24 -3.94
CA GLY A 58 4.19 3.61 -4.86
C GLY A 58 5.18 2.51 -5.20
N VAL A 59 4.92 1.26 -4.80
CA VAL A 59 5.71 0.11 -5.27
C VAL A 59 5.48 -0.04 -6.77
N PRO A 60 6.51 0.12 -7.63
CA PRO A 60 6.34 0.02 -9.07
C PRO A 60 5.94 -1.41 -9.48
N THR A 61 5.18 -1.51 -10.56
CA THR A 61 4.78 -2.79 -11.15
C THR A 61 4.89 -2.72 -12.66
N ALA A 62 5.24 -3.84 -13.30
CA ALA A 62 5.32 -3.95 -14.75
C ALA A 62 3.93 -4.00 -15.41
N VAL A 63 2.86 -4.29 -14.66
CA VAL A 63 1.51 -4.49 -15.22
C VAL A 63 0.65 -3.23 -15.27
N VAL A 64 1.03 -2.17 -14.56
CA VAL A 64 0.30 -0.88 -14.54
C VAL A 64 1.23 0.24 -14.97
N PRO A 65 0.87 1.08 -15.96
CA PRO A 65 1.71 2.18 -16.38
C PRO A 65 1.86 3.20 -15.26
N GLY A 66 3.04 3.81 -15.11
CA GLY A 66 3.26 4.82 -14.06
C GLY A 66 2.48 6.13 -14.26
N TRP A 67 2.02 6.39 -15.50
CA TRP A 67 1.28 7.59 -15.86
C TRP A 67 0.25 7.30 -16.94
N ILE A 68 -0.85 8.05 -16.91
CA ILE A 68 -1.84 8.10 -17.99
C ILE A 68 -2.00 9.55 -18.47
N THR A 69 -2.33 9.71 -19.75
CA THR A 69 -2.65 11.00 -20.35
C THR A 69 -4.16 11.22 -20.28
N LEU A 70 -4.55 12.40 -19.83
CA LEU A 70 -5.90 12.92 -19.76
C LEU A 70 -5.98 14.18 -20.64
N PRO A 71 -7.17 14.65 -21.04
CA PRO A 71 -7.31 15.89 -21.83
C PRO A 71 -6.60 17.10 -21.19
N GLU A 72 -6.67 17.21 -19.87
CA GLU A 72 -6.13 18.34 -19.10
C GLU A 72 -4.71 18.10 -18.55
N GLY A 73 -4.02 17.02 -18.95
CA GLY A 73 -2.65 16.76 -18.52
C GLY A 73 -2.33 15.29 -18.23
N ARG A 74 -1.42 15.03 -17.29
CA ARG A 74 -0.98 13.67 -16.95
C ARG A 74 -1.32 13.33 -15.50
N ALA A 75 -1.85 12.14 -15.29
CA ALA A 75 -2.08 11.60 -13.95
C ALA A 75 -1.07 10.49 -13.65
N ARG A 76 -0.41 10.56 -12.49
CA ARG A 76 0.45 9.48 -11.99
C ARG A 76 -0.44 8.38 -11.44
N LEU A 77 -0.22 7.14 -11.88
CA LEU A 77 -0.82 5.99 -11.22
C LEU A 77 0.12 5.53 -10.11
N VAL A 78 -0.39 5.50 -8.88
CA VAL A 78 0.36 5.07 -7.69
C VAL A 78 -0.21 3.72 -7.26
N PRO A 79 0.52 2.61 -7.42
CA PRO A 79 0.05 1.30 -6.97
C PRO A 79 -0.12 1.27 -5.46
N LEU A 80 -1.18 0.58 -5.04
CA LEU A 80 -1.52 0.30 -3.65
C LEU A 80 -1.32 -1.19 -3.40
N THR A 81 -0.45 -1.53 -2.46
CA THR A 81 -0.22 -2.91 -2.04
C THR A 81 -0.58 -3.06 -0.57
N VAL A 82 -1.52 -3.96 -0.26
CA VAL A 82 -1.86 -4.28 1.13
C VAL A 82 -0.77 -5.18 1.72
N LEU A 83 -0.29 -4.78 2.89
CA LEU A 83 0.75 -5.49 3.62
C LEU A 83 0.16 -6.68 4.36
N THR A 84 0.91 -7.77 4.40
CA THR A 84 0.65 -8.82 5.38
C THR A 84 0.98 -8.30 6.78
N LYS A 85 0.42 -8.92 7.82
CA LYS A 85 0.72 -8.54 9.21
C LYS A 85 2.24 -8.57 9.51
N PRO A 86 3.01 -9.62 9.14
CA PRO A 86 4.46 -9.63 9.36
C PRO A 86 5.21 -8.48 8.69
N GLU A 87 4.81 -8.09 7.47
CA GLU A 87 5.42 -6.95 6.77
C GLU A 87 5.14 -5.61 7.47
N LEU A 88 3.90 -5.41 7.93
CA LEU A 88 3.56 -4.22 8.72
C LEU A 88 4.34 -4.18 10.04
N ASP A 89 4.39 -5.29 10.76
CA ASP A 89 5.13 -5.41 12.01
C ASP A 89 6.64 -5.14 11.78
N HIS A 90 7.19 -5.62 10.67
CA HIS A 90 8.58 -5.35 10.29
C HIS A 90 8.82 -3.86 10.00
N ILE A 91 7.90 -3.18 9.31
CA ILE A 91 7.98 -1.73 9.08
C ILE A 91 7.89 -0.96 10.40
N ALA A 92 6.98 -1.35 11.29
CA ALA A 92 6.83 -0.71 12.59
C ALA A 92 8.10 -0.85 13.45
N ALA A 93 8.75 -2.01 13.42
CA ALA A 93 9.98 -2.29 14.16
C ALA A 93 11.23 -1.56 13.61
N HIS A 94 11.31 -1.35 12.29
CA HIS A 94 12.54 -0.84 11.64
C HIS A 94 12.36 0.52 10.94
N GLY A 95 11.18 1.12 11.03
CA GLY A 95 10.85 2.43 10.46
C GLY A 95 11.13 2.53 8.96
N VAL A 96 11.85 3.59 8.55
CA VAL A 96 12.17 3.85 7.13
C VAL A 96 12.92 2.69 6.49
N GLN A 97 13.86 2.06 7.19
CA GLN A 97 14.59 0.92 6.63
C GLN A 97 13.70 -0.30 6.45
N GLY A 98 12.80 -0.57 7.41
CA GLY A 98 11.81 -1.65 7.25
C GLY A 98 10.96 -1.43 6.00
N ARG A 99 10.50 -0.20 5.76
CA ARG A 99 9.73 0.14 4.55
C ARG A 99 10.53 -0.08 3.27
N ILE A 100 11.80 0.33 3.23
CA ILE A 100 12.66 0.14 2.05
C ILE A 100 12.90 -1.34 1.79
N THR A 101 13.18 -2.13 2.84
CA THR A 101 13.38 -3.59 2.74
C THR A 101 12.15 -4.27 2.17
N VAL A 102 10.96 -4.02 2.75
CA VAL A 102 9.70 -4.57 2.26
C VAL A 102 9.42 -4.15 0.81
N ALA A 103 9.58 -2.86 0.48
CA ALA A 103 9.37 -2.37 -0.88
C ALA A 103 10.27 -3.08 -1.90
N ARG A 104 11.56 -3.24 -1.61
CA ARG A 104 12.51 -3.94 -2.50
C ARG A 104 12.13 -5.40 -2.69
N ALA A 105 11.74 -6.08 -1.61
CA ALA A 105 11.37 -7.49 -1.67
C ALA A 105 10.05 -7.70 -2.45
N LEU A 106 9.09 -6.78 -2.34
CA LEU A 106 7.88 -6.79 -3.18
C LEU A 106 8.22 -6.55 -4.67
N ILE A 107 9.12 -5.63 -4.99
CA ILE A 107 9.58 -5.39 -6.38
C ILE A 107 10.22 -6.65 -6.98
N ALA A 108 11.04 -7.36 -6.19
CA ALA A 108 11.70 -8.58 -6.63
C ALA A 108 10.75 -9.79 -6.74
N SER A 109 9.56 -9.72 -6.13
CA SER A 109 8.59 -10.81 -6.11
C SER A 109 7.67 -10.77 -7.33
N PRO A 110 7.52 -11.88 -8.08
CA PRO A 110 6.59 -11.95 -9.22
C PRO A 110 5.13 -11.65 -8.86
N ARG A 111 4.78 -11.77 -7.57
CA ARG A 111 3.44 -11.52 -7.04
C ARG A 111 3.41 -10.35 -6.04
N GLY A 112 4.50 -9.60 -5.89
CA GLY A 112 4.59 -8.54 -4.87
C GLY A 112 3.64 -7.37 -5.09
N PHE A 113 3.18 -7.15 -6.32
CA PHE A 113 2.16 -6.12 -6.63
C PHE A 113 0.73 -6.57 -6.31
N LEU A 114 0.51 -7.86 -5.99
CA LEU A 114 -0.82 -8.39 -5.71
C LEU A 114 -1.18 -8.23 -4.24
N SER A 115 -2.33 -7.62 -3.99
CA SER A 115 -3.00 -7.69 -2.68
C SER A 115 -3.85 -8.96 -2.64
N SER A 116 -3.25 -10.07 -2.19
CA SER A 116 -3.90 -11.38 -2.07
C SER A 116 -3.71 -11.95 -0.67
N LEU A 117 -4.74 -12.65 -0.16
CA LEU A 117 -4.71 -13.30 1.15
C LEU A 117 -3.78 -14.52 1.17
N ASP A 118 -3.52 -15.11 0.00
CA ASP A 118 -2.62 -16.26 -0.17
C ASP A 118 -1.19 -15.84 -0.52
N ARG A 119 -0.90 -14.52 -0.55
CA ARG A 119 0.46 -14.03 -0.80
C ARG A 119 1.31 -14.24 0.46
N PRO A 120 2.43 -14.97 0.39
CA PRO A 120 3.33 -15.06 1.52
C PRO A 120 3.95 -13.68 1.82
N SER A 121 4.30 -13.46 3.09
CA SER A 121 5.14 -12.34 3.51
C SER A 121 6.46 -12.36 2.74
N VAL A 122 6.98 -11.18 2.38
CA VAL A 122 8.32 -11.04 1.80
C VAL A 122 9.43 -10.78 2.82
N VAL A 123 9.08 -10.78 4.10
CA VAL A 123 9.98 -10.70 5.26
C VAL A 123 9.76 -11.85 6.22
#